data_AF-A0A024TWH4-F1
#
_entry.id   AF-A0A024TWH4-F1
#
_cell.length_a   1.000
_cell.length_b   1.000
_cell.length_c   1.000
_cell.angle_alpha   90.00
_cell.angle_beta   90.00
_cell.angle_gamma   90.00
#
_symmetry.space_group_name_H-M   'P 1'
#
loop_
_entity.id
_entity.type
_entity.pdbx_description
1 polymer ?
#
loop_
_entity_poly.entity_id
_entity_poly.type
_entity_poly.pdbx_seq_one_letter_code
_entity_poly.pdbx_strand_id
1 'polypeptide(L)'
;MQWWLQEAWLGVEKSESQQCQAIVSLKQARGVPTPYDKRQQDVVGRKVRVCFFDVGDVSGTVAASNIRPMHGNIVGNIHEIPVAWHKSEEDVWNFSKSSTKADDYKFIMRTNAPKDDLFLFIEFIVDLVSDSATELKRQERKQAKPTGVSPSSETIEMTCCWAKVPLVNLLSSTVDIIRLEEPLYGGTILNPVELDEDEISRRRYGWRAIAKALKPYTPPKLSIKSLQIPKLSAQEKLQIAQLPATVVVPYSAVPILQDYMHLMVSVLSNPQSASSVHTCEPALKLFPKILDDHIAYEAFRAVFDSDMRGPFKTPADRVERFGDLVLRMWPAFIVPKPRITDDETKESESKDERAKYLTSMAKGKYGLRDVKDTSVPFHVREVSFQRLI
;
A
#
# COMPACT_ATOMS: atom_id res chain seq x y z
N MET A 1 31.99 12.52 2.13
CA MET A 1 31.00 12.65 1.03
C MET A 1 31.26 11.67 -0.11
N GLN A 2 32.50 11.53 -0.62
CA GLN A 2 32.85 10.56 -1.68
C GLN A 2 32.61 9.09 -1.32
N TRP A 3 32.92 8.67 -0.08
CA TRP A 3 32.80 7.27 0.34
C TRP A 3 31.35 6.74 0.37
N TRP A 4 30.40 7.53 0.90
CA TRP A 4 28.99 7.12 0.96
C TRP A 4 28.32 7.05 -0.42
N LEU A 5 28.68 7.97 -1.32
CA LEU A 5 28.29 7.91 -2.73
C LEU A 5 28.87 6.68 -3.42
N GLN A 6 30.10 6.29 -3.08
CA GLN A 6 30.76 5.11 -3.61
C GLN A 6 30.09 3.82 -3.12
N GLU A 7 29.75 3.71 -1.84
CA GLU A 7 28.99 2.56 -1.31
C GLU A 7 27.59 2.46 -1.93
N ALA A 8 26.88 3.58 -2.07
CA ALA A 8 25.58 3.60 -2.71
C ALA A 8 25.68 3.16 -4.18
N TRP A 9 26.74 3.57 -4.90
CA TRP A 9 26.99 3.12 -6.28
C TRP A 9 27.34 1.64 -6.37
N LEU A 10 28.17 1.11 -5.47
CA LEU A 10 28.42 -0.33 -5.38
C LEU A 10 27.11 -1.11 -5.15
N GLY A 11 26.21 -0.56 -4.33
CA GLY A 11 24.86 -1.09 -4.13
C GLY A 11 24.01 -1.10 -5.40
N VAL A 12 24.09 -0.04 -6.22
CA VAL A 12 23.44 0.02 -7.53
C VAL A 12 24.01 -1.05 -8.46
N GLU A 13 25.33 -1.09 -8.65
CA GLU A 13 26.00 -2.05 -9.56
C GLU A 13 25.68 -3.50 -9.17
N LYS A 14 25.69 -3.81 -7.86
CA LYS A 14 25.28 -5.12 -7.35
C LYS A 14 23.82 -5.42 -7.67
N SER A 15 22.91 -4.47 -7.44
CA SER A 15 21.48 -4.66 -7.72
C SER A 15 21.17 -4.82 -9.21
N GLU A 16 21.89 -4.14 -10.09
CA GLU A 16 21.74 -4.24 -11.54
C GLU A 16 22.30 -5.56 -12.08
N SER A 17 23.47 -6.00 -11.60
CA SER A 17 24.07 -7.29 -11.98
C SER A 17 23.24 -8.49 -11.51
N GLN A 18 22.63 -8.40 -10.32
CA GLN A 18 21.79 -9.45 -9.76
C GLN A 18 20.31 -9.35 -10.16
N GLN A 19 19.94 -8.36 -10.99
CA GLN A 19 18.56 -8.12 -11.41
C GLN A 19 17.57 -8.12 -10.23
N CYS A 20 17.89 -7.36 -9.19
CA CYS A 20 17.16 -7.44 -7.92
C CYS A 20 15.89 -6.58 -7.85
N GLN A 21 15.56 -5.86 -8.93
CA GLN A 21 14.60 -4.76 -8.86
C GLN A 21 14.01 -4.37 -10.21
N ALA A 22 12.75 -3.98 -10.18
CA ALA A 22 12.07 -3.35 -11.32
C ALA A 22 10.95 -2.42 -10.86
N ILE A 23 10.55 -1.51 -11.75
CA ILE A 23 9.32 -0.72 -11.59
C ILE A 23 8.17 -1.50 -12.23
N VAL A 24 7.23 -1.96 -11.41
CA VAL A 24 6.06 -2.71 -11.87
C VAL A 24 4.85 -1.77 -11.96
N SER A 25 3.98 -2.00 -12.93
CA SER A 25 2.71 -1.30 -13.05
C SER A 25 1.58 -2.25 -13.39
N LEU A 26 0.54 -2.27 -12.57
CA LEU A 26 -0.72 -2.94 -12.93
C LEU A 26 -1.47 -2.07 -13.94
N LYS A 27 -1.90 -2.65 -15.06
CA LYS A 27 -2.59 -1.91 -16.12
C LYS A 27 -4.08 -2.11 -16.06
N GLN A 28 -4.51 -3.35 -16.17
CA GLN A 28 -5.93 -3.70 -16.20
C GLN A 28 -6.10 -5.17 -15.87
N ALA A 29 -7.15 -5.51 -15.12
CA ALA A 29 -7.61 -6.89 -15.04
C ALA A 29 -8.92 -7.04 -15.80
N ARG A 30 -9.06 -8.15 -16.54
CA ARG A 30 -10.22 -8.47 -17.37
C ARG A 30 -10.73 -9.86 -17.04
N GLY A 31 -12.03 -10.06 -17.16
CA GLY A 31 -12.68 -11.37 -16.98
C GLY A 31 -13.00 -11.73 -15.54
N VAL A 32 -12.78 -10.85 -14.57
CA VAL A 32 -13.19 -11.06 -13.18
C VAL A 32 -14.45 -10.24 -12.90
N PRO A 33 -15.63 -10.87 -12.86
CA PRO A 33 -16.88 -10.16 -12.64
C PRO A 33 -16.97 -9.67 -11.19
N THR A 34 -17.85 -8.71 -10.98
CA THR A 34 -18.24 -8.25 -9.66
C THR A 34 -18.76 -9.41 -8.80
N PRO A 35 -18.51 -9.45 -7.48
CA PRO A 35 -19.27 -10.33 -6.60
C PRO A 35 -20.77 -10.06 -6.73
N TYR A 36 -21.57 -11.11 -6.56
CA TYR A 36 -23.02 -11.13 -6.86
C TYR A 36 -23.78 -9.86 -6.41
N ASP A 37 -24.65 -9.33 -7.28
CA ASP A 37 -25.39 -8.06 -7.10
C ASP A 37 -26.13 -7.92 -5.76
N LYS A 38 -26.52 -9.03 -5.12
CA LYS A 38 -27.23 -9.02 -3.84
C LYS A 38 -26.45 -8.32 -2.71
N ARG A 39 -25.13 -8.21 -2.83
CA ARG A 39 -24.26 -7.56 -1.84
C ARG A 39 -23.53 -6.35 -2.40
N GLN A 40 -23.94 -5.85 -3.56
CA GLN A 40 -23.28 -4.69 -4.16
C GLN A 40 -23.43 -3.45 -3.27
N GLN A 41 -24.59 -3.29 -2.62
CA GLN A 41 -24.81 -2.21 -1.66
C GLN A 41 -23.92 -2.32 -0.41
N ASP A 42 -23.42 -3.52 -0.10
CA ASP A 42 -22.53 -3.74 1.05
C ASP A 42 -21.08 -3.35 0.71
N VAL A 43 -20.75 -3.13 -0.57
CA VAL A 43 -19.36 -2.87 -0.98
C VAL A 43 -18.94 -1.44 -0.65
N VAL A 44 -18.01 -1.31 0.31
CA VAL A 44 -17.46 -0.01 0.74
C VAL A 44 -16.05 0.26 0.23
N GLY A 45 -15.33 -0.78 -0.21
CA GLY A 45 -13.94 -0.65 -0.65
C GLY A 45 -13.56 -1.71 -1.68
N ARG A 46 -12.56 -1.37 -2.49
CA ARG A 46 -11.93 -2.29 -3.45
C ARG A 46 -10.45 -1.97 -3.50
N LYS A 47 -9.63 -3.00 -3.30
CA LYS A 47 -8.17 -2.87 -3.29
C LYS A 47 -7.51 -4.11 -3.84
N VAL A 48 -6.26 -3.96 -4.19
CA VAL A 48 -5.35 -5.06 -4.54
C VAL A 48 -4.20 -5.04 -3.56
N ARG A 49 -3.87 -6.19 -2.98
CA ARG A 49 -2.67 -6.39 -2.18
C ARG A 49 -1.57 -6.95 -3.06
N VAL A 50 -0.38 -6.36 -2.97
CA VAL A 50 0.82 -6.83 -3.64
C VAL A 50 1.90 -7.08 -2.60
N CYS A 51 2.49 -8.27 -2.60
CA CYS A 51 3.59 -8.61 -1.71
C CYS A 51 4.53 -9.64 -2.36
N PHE A 52 5.71 -9.83 -1.77
CA PHE A 52 6.50 -11.01 -2.09
C PHE A 52 5.96 -12.22 -1.34
N PHE A 53 5.91 -13.36 -2.02
CA PHE A 53 5.45 -14.63 -1.47
C PHE A 53 6.48 -15.71 -1.78
N ASP A 54 7.10 -16.28 -0.75
CA ASP A 54 8.08 -17.37 -0.84
C ASP A 54 7.33 -18.69 -0.65
N VAL A 55 7.25 -19.50 -1.70
CA VAL A 55 6.48 -20.76 -1.71
C VAL A 55 7.24 -21.89 -0.99
N GLY A 56 8.56 -21.76 -0.78
CA GLY A 56 9.38 -22.84 -0.24
C GLY A 56 9.33 -24.14 -1.06
N ASP A 57 10.17 -25.10 -0.69
CA ASP A 57 10.30 -26.38 -1.40
C ASP A 57 9.10 -27.29 -1.09
N VAL A 58 8.00 -27.15 -1.85
CA VAL A 58 6.80 -27.99 -1.67
C VAL A 58 6.98 -29.30 -2.44
N SER A 59 7.63 -30.28 -1.79
CA SER A 59 7.58 -31.68 -2.19
C SER A 59 6.17 -32.25 -1.97
N GLY A 60 5.24 -32.00 -2.90
CA GLY A 60 3.84 -32.42 -2.79
C GLY A 60 3.25 -32.91 -4.11
N THR A 61 2.59 -34.07 -4.05
CA THR A 61 2.00 -34.83 -5.17
C THR A 61 0.99 -34.05 -6.00
N VAL A 62 1.03 -34.30 -7.30
CA VAL A 62 0.25 -33.67 -8.37
C VAL A 62 -1.24 -34.05 -8.29
N ALA A 63 -2.14 -33.06 -8.17
CA ALA A 63 -3.55 -33.23 -8.53
C ALA A 63 -3.77 -32.85 -10.01
N ALA A 64 -4.80 -33.43 -10.63
CA ALA A 64 -5.05 -33.44 -12.08
C ALA A 64 -5.51 -32.09 -12.69
N SER A 65 -5.52 -30.99 -11.93
CA SER A 65 -5.70 -29.62 -12.43
C SER A 65 -4.37 -28.87 -12.34
N ASN A 66 -4.10 -27.97 -13.28
CA ASN A 66 -2.86 -27.16 -13.33
C ASN A 66 -2.72 -26.13 -12.18
N ILE A 67 -3.61 -26.19 -11.19
CA ILE A 67 -3.72 -25.26 -10.08
C ILE A 67 -3.57 -26.07 -8.79
N ARG A 68 -2.45 -25.86 -8.10
CA ARG A 68 -2.15 -26.56 -6.83
C ARG A 68 -2.21 -25.60 -5.65
N PRO A 69 -2.71 -26.04 -4.50
CA PRO A 69 -2.50 -25.36 -3.23
C PRO A 69 -1.02 -25.06 -3.04
N MET A 70 -0.68 -23.79 -2.81
CA MET A 70 0.69 -23.37 -2.52
C MET A 70 0.78 -22.95 -1.07
N HIS A 71 1.63 -23.64 -0.34
CA HIS A 71 2.02 -23.19 1.00
C HIS A 71 3.18 -22.22 0.82
N GLY A 72 3.25 -21.18 1.65
CA GLY A 72 4.28 -20.18 1.53
C GLY A 72 4.08 -19.06 2.54
N ASN A 73 5.06 -18.16 2.59
CA ASN A 73 5.06 -17.05 3.54
C ASN A 73 5.17 -15.72 2.80
N ILE A 74 4.47 -14.71 3.31
CA ILE A 74 4.68 -13.32 2.90
C ILE A 74 6.08 -12.89 3.36
N VAL A 75 6.86 -12.31 2.46
CA VAL A 75 8.19 -11.78 2.74
C VAL A 75 8.18 -10.27 2.53
N GLY A 76 8.67 -9.53 3.52
CA GLY A 76 8.67 -8.06 3.47
C GLY A 76 7.30 -7.48 3.79
N ASN A 77 6.89 -6.44 3.06
CA ASN A 77 5.66 -5.70 3.32
C ASN A 77 4.55 -6.01 2.30
N ILE A 78 3.33 -5.61 2.65
CA ILE A 78 2.17 -5.60 1.75
C ILE A 78 1.97 -4.17 1.26
N HIS A 79 1.78 -4.03 -0.05
CA HIS A 79 1.40 -2.78 -0.69
C HIS A 79 -0.07 -2.85 -1.11
N GLU A 80 -0.91 -1.97 -0.57
CA GLU A 80 -2.32 -1.88 -0.94
C GLU A 80 -2.51 -0.86 -2.07
N ILE A 81 -3.17 -1.27 -3.15
CA ILE A 81 -3.42 -0.48 -4.34
C ILE A 81 -4.95 -0.33 -4.51
N PRO A 82 -5.51 0.88 -4.45
CA PRO A 82 -6.92 1.07 -4.73
C PRO A 82 -7.23 0.69 -6.19
N VAL A 83 -8.41 0.12 -6.41
CA VAL A 83 -8.83 -0.33 -7.75
C VAL A 83 -10.29 0.05 -8.00
N ALA A 84 -10.61 0.41 -9.24
CA ALA A 84 -11.95 0.81 -9.62
C ALA A 84 -12.46 -0.07 -10.76
N TRP A 85 -13.73 -0.46 -10.71
CA TRP A 85 -14.35 -1.08 -11.89
C TRP A 85 -14.57 -0.08 -13.00
N HIS A 86 -14.52 -0.61 -14.22
CA HIS A 86 -14.94 0.15 -15.37
C HIS A 86 -16.44 0.38 -15.33
N LYS A 87 -16.87 1.65 -15.44
CA LYS A 87 -18.29 2.03 -15.34
C LYS A 87 -19.21 1.37 -16.37
N SER A 88 -18.64 0.87 -17.47
CA SER A 88 -19.42 0.20 -18.52
C SER A 88 -19.00 -1.24 -18.77
N GLU A 89 -17.90 -1.73 -18.19
CA GLU A 89 -17.42 -3.11 -18.41
C GLU A 89 -17.36 -3.83 -17.05
N GLU A 90 -18.37 -4.65 -16.76
CA GLU A 90 -18.60 -5.33 -15.47
C GLU A 90 -17.49 -6.31 -15.05
N ASP A 91 -16.65 -6.74 -15.99
CA ASP A 91 -15.56 -7.68 -15.77
C ASP A 91 -14.18 -7.02 -15.91
N VAL A 92 -14.10 -5.69 -15.79
CA VAL A 92 -12.89 -4.92 -16.00
C VAL A 92 -12.55 -4.05 -14.81
N TRP A 93 -11.33 -4.21 -14.31
CA TRP A 93 -10.76 -3.48 -13.19
C TRP A 93 -9.64 -2.57 -13.68
N ASN A 94 -9.68 -1.30 -13.29
CA ASN A 94 -8.74 -0.26 -13.68
C ASN A 94 -8.00 0.28 -12.47
N PHE A 95 -6.71 0.50 -12.66
CA PHE A 95 -5.78 0.94 -11.61
C PHE A 95 -5.33 2.39 -11.78
N SER A 96 -5.62 3.00 -12.93
CA SER A 96 -5.09 4.32 -13.28
C SER A 96 -5.55 5.40 -12.30
N LYS A 97 -4.69 6.42 -12.13
CA LYS A 97 -4.99 7.62 -11.33
C LYS A 97 -6.31 8.28 -11.69
N SER A 98 -6.69 8.26 -12.97
CA SER A 98 -7.99 8.78 -13.41
C SER A 98 -9.20 8.02 -12.84
N SER A 99 -9.04 6.72 -12.58
CA SER A 99 -10.09 5.85 -12.09
C SER A 99 -10.11 5.75 -10.56
N THR A 100 -8.94 5.77 -9.93
CA THR A 100 -8.77 5.51 -8.49
C THR A 100 -8.42 6.76 -7.68
N LYS A 101 -8.09 7.87 -8.35
CA LYS A 101 -7.50 9.09 -7.76
C LYS A 101 -6.12 8.88 -7.10
N ALA A 102 -5.54 7.69 -7.21
CA ALA A 102 -4.24 7.34 -6.64
C ALA A 102 -3.26 6.83 -7.71
N ASP A 103 -1.96 7.03 -7.52
CA ASP A 103 -0.89 6.60 -8.42
C ASP A 103 -0.11 5.37 -7.94
N ASP A 104 -0.63 4.68 -6.92
CA ASP A 104 -0.01 3.53 -6.25
C ASP A 104 0.10 2.27 -7.11
N TYR A 105 -0.60 2.24 -8.24
CA TYR A 105 -0.56 1.14 -9.21
C TYR A 105 0.79 0.97 -9.90
N LYS A 106 1.66 1.99 -9.82
CA LYS A 106 3.07 1.95 -10.24
C LYS A 106 3.95 1.90 -9.00
N PHE A 107 4.68 0.80 -8.81
CA PHE A 107 5.45 0.54 -7.59
C PHE A 107 6.85 0.00 -7.90
N ILE A 108 7.79 0.21 -6.99
CA ILE A 108 9.06 -0.50 -6.95
C ILE A 108 8.84 -1.86 -6.31
N MET A 109 9.41 -2.87 -6.93
CA MET A 109 9.66 -4.18 -6.37
C MET A 109 11.18 -4.34 -6.26
N ARG A 110 11.70 -4.58 -5.06
CA ARG A 110 13.13 -4.79 -4.80
C ARG A 110 13.34 -5.94 -3.83
N THR A 111 14.28 -6.83 -4.13
CA THR A 111 14.77 -7.89 -3.24
C THR A 111 16.26 -8.12 -3.47
N ASN A 112 17.09 -8.08 -2.42
CA ASN A 112 18.51 -8.44 -2.51
C ASN A 112 18.75 -9.96 -2.53
N ALA A 113 17.69 -10.76 -2.42
CA ALA A 113 17.73 -12.21 -2.43
C ALA A 113 16.67 -12.75 -3.41
N PRO A 114 16.84 -12.53 -4.73
CA PRO A 114 15.98 -13.18 -5.72
C PRO A 114 16.15 -14.71 -5.62
N LYS A 115 15.04 -15.43 -5.67
CA LYS A 115 14.97 -16.89 -5.68
C LYS A 115 13.92 -17.33 -6.69
N ASP A 116 14.05 -18.54 -7.21
CA ASP A 116 13.09 -19.10 -8.18
C ASP A 116 11.69 -19.28 -7.56
N ASP A 117 11.64 -19.62 -6.27
CA ASP A 117 10.40 -19.82 -5.51
C ASP A 117 9.84 -18.53 -4.87
N LEU A 118 10.42 -17.38 -5.20
CA LEU A 118 9.92 -16.08 -4.79
C LEU A 118 9.04 -15.49 -5.89
N PHE A 119 7.81 -15.13 -5.52
CA PHE A 119 6.81 -14.59 -6.44
C PHE A 119 6.37 -13.20 -6.00
N LEU A 120 5.93 -12.40 -6.97
CA LEU A 120 5.06 -11.27 -6.70
C LEU A 120 3.61 -11.80 -6.64
N PHE A 121 3.04 -11.83 -5.45
CA PHE A 121 1.66 -12.23 -5.22
C PHE A 121 0.75 -11.01 -5.27
N ILE A 122 -0.37 -11.13 -5.99
CA ILE A 122 -1.32 -10.06 -6.26
C ILE A 122 -2.72 -10.58 -5.93
N GLU A 123 -3.36 -10.03 -4.91
CA GLU A 123 -4.68 -10.46 -4.43
C GLU A 123 -5.70 -9.34 -4.56
N PHE A 124 -6.86 -9.64 -5.15
CA PHE A 124 -7.96 -8.69 -5.31
C PHE A 124 -8.95 -8.84 -4.17
N ILE A 125 -9.23 -7.73 -3.50
CA ILE A 125 -10.04 -7.68 -2.29
C ILE A 125 -11.19 -6.70 -2.48
N VAL A 126 -12.36 -7.13 -2.01
CA VAL A 126 -13.54 -6.29 -1.85
C VAL A 126 -13.82 -6.18 -0.35
N ASP A 127 -13.94 -4.94 0.12
CA ASP A 127 -14.31 -4.64 1.49
C ASP A 127 -15.83 -4.50 1.55
N LEU A 128 -16.46 -5.30 2.39
CA LEU A 128 -17.90 -5.39 2.56
C LEU A 128 -18.29 -4.94 3.97
N VAL A 129 -19.33 -4.14 4.09
CA VAL A 129 -20.02 -3.95 5.37
C VAL A 129 -20.72 -5.25 5.73
N SER A 130 -20.40 -5.81 6.89
CA SER A 130 -21.20 -6.86 7.47
C SER A 130 -22.20 -6.25 8.41
N ASP A 131 -23.47 -6.27 8.01
CA ASP A 131 -24.53 -6.44 9.00
C ASP A 131 -24.22 -7.79 9.66
N SER A 132 -23.96 -7.79 10.96
CA SER A 132 -23.66 -9.04 11.65
C SER A 132 -24.77 -10.06 11.34
N ALA A 133 -24.49 -11.35 11.20
CA ALA A 133 -25.55 -12.35 10.95
C ALA A 133 -26.69 -12.32 12.01
N THR A 134 -26.42 -11.68 13.15
CA THR A 134 -27.37 -11.26 14.19
C THR A 134 -28.33 -10.15 13.76
N GLU A 135 -27.94 -9.17 12.96
CA GLU A 135 -28.79 -8.07 12.47
C GLU A 135 -29.78 -8.51 11.40
N LEU A 136 -29.36 -9.33 10.43
CA LEU A 136 -30.28 -9.93 9.45
C LEU A 136 -31.36 -10.77 10.14
N LYS A 137 -30.99 -11.58 11.15
CA LYS A 137 -31.96 -12.34 11.97
C LYS A 137 -32.83 -11.45 12.87
N ARG A 138 -32.34 -10.26 13.28
CA ARG A 138 -33.08 -9.31 14.12
C ARG A 138 -34.01 -8.41 13.30
N GLN A 139 -33.69 -8.15 12.03
CA GLN A 139 -34.59 -7.50 11.07
C GLN A 139 -35.68 -8.45 10.58
N GLU A 140 -35.37 -9.73 10.38
CA GLU A 140 -36.38 -10.77 10.09
C GLU A 140 -37.33 -11.01 11.27
N ARG A 141 -36.85 -10.83 12.52
CA ARG A 141 -37.66 -10.86 13.74
C ARG A 141 -38.07 -9.43 14.16
N LYS A 142 -39.05 -8.85 13.47
CA LYS A 142 -39.69 -7.57 13.85
C LYS A 142 -39.93 -7.46 15.38
N GLN A 143 -39.81 -6.25 15.93
CA GLN A 143 -40.25 -5.84 17.28
C GLN A 143 -39.32 -6.16 18.48
N ALA A 144 -38.08 -5.66 18.50
CA ALA A 144 -37.35 -5.47 19.75
C ALA A 144 -36.91 -4.01 19.91
N LYS A 145 -37.30 -3.41 21.04
CA LYS A 145 -36.98 -2.04 21.48
C LYS A 145 -35.53 -1.64 21.16
N PRO A 146 -35.27 -0.41 20.68
CA PRO A 146 -33.91 0.05 20.39
C PRO A 146 -33.16 0.22 21.71
N THR A 147 -32.31 -0.75 22.04
CA THR A 147 -31.22 -0.56 23.00
C THR A 147 -30.13 0.21 22.26
N GLY A 148 -29.90 1.47 22.64
CA GLY A 148 -29.04 2.46 21.97
C GLY A 148 -27.53 2.18 22.03
N VAL A 149 -27.13 0.98 21.63
CA VAL A 149 -25.74 0.68 21.28
C VAL A 149 -25.80 0.21 19.83
N SER A 150 -25.47 1.11 18.91
CA SER A 150 -25.21 0.74 17.52
C SER A 150 -24.01 -0.23 17.53
N PRO A 151 -24.15 -1.45 17.00
CA PRO A 151 -22.96 -2.24 16.69
C PRO A 151 -22.18 -1.45 15.64
N SER A 152 -20.89 -1.22 15.88
CA SER A 152 -20.00 -0.73 14.84
C SER A 152 -20.06 -1.73 13.69
N SER A 153 -20.57 -1.30 12.53
CA SER A 153 -20.53 -2.10 11.30
C SER A 153 -19.10 -2.59 11.09
N GLU A 154 -18.89 -3.90 11.19
CA GLU A 154 -17.58 -4.50 11.00
C GLU A 154 -17.35 -4.74 9.50
N THR A 155 -16.27 -4.19 8.97
CA THR A 155 -15.90 -4.40 7.57
C THR A 155 -15.25 -5.76 7.42
N ILE A 156 -15.79 -6.60 6.53
CA ILE A 156 -15.23 -7.91 6.18
C ILE A 156 -14.55 -7.82 4.82
N GLU A 157 -13.34 -8.38 4.73
CA GLU A 157 -12.61 -8.50 3.48
C GLU A 157 -12.97 -9.81 2.76
N MET A 158 -13.16 -9.74 1.45
CA MET A 158 -13.41 -10.90 0.60
C MET A 158 -12.47 -10.93 -0.59
N THR A 159 -11.68 -12.02 -0.70
CA THR A 159 -10.83 -12.28 -1.86
C THR A 159 -11.70 -12.65 -3.07
N CYS A 160 -11.51 -11.94 -4.17
CA CYS A 160 -12.23 -12.17 -5.42
C CYS A 160 -11.44 -13.05 -6.37
N CYS A 161 -10.16 -12.72 -6.53
CA CYS A 161 -9.24 -13.46 -7.37
C CYS A 161 -7.80 -13.11 -6.99
N TRP A 162 -6.84 -13.86 -7.53
CA TRP A 162 -5.43 -13.62 -7.31
C TRP A 162 -4.59 -14.03 -8.53
N ALA A 163 -3.39 -13.47 -8.61
CA ALA A 163 -2.34 -13.86 -9.54
C ALA A 163 -1.01 -14.01 -8.79
N LYS A 164 -0.11 -14.81 -9.34
CA LYS A 164 1.28 -14.88 -8.91
C LYS A 164 2.19 -14.69 -10.11
N VAL A 165 3.28 -13.96 -9.94
CA VAL A 165 4.23 -13.71 -11.01
C VAL A 165 5.61 -14.13 -10.53
N PRO A 166 6.27 -15.11 -11.18
CA PRO A 166 7.67 -15.42 -10.89
C PRO A 166 8.51 -14.15 -11.06
N LEU A 167 9.38 -13.83 -10.09
CA LEU A 167 10.15 -12.59 -10.15
C LEU A 167 11.04 -12.52 -11.40
N VAL A 168 11.59 -13.66 -11.82
CA VAL A 168 12.40 -13.78 -13.04
C VAL A 168 11.67 -13.28 -14.29
N ASN A 169 10.34 -13.35 -14.34
CA ASN A 169 9.55 -12.86 -15.47
C ASN A 169 9.40 -11.33 -15.49
N LEU A 170 9.67 -10.66 -14.36
CA LEU A 170 9.58 -9.21 -14.22
C LEU A 170 10.93 -8.52 -14.40
N LEU A 171 12.01 -9.27 -14.55
CA LEU A 171 13.38 -8.79 -14.48
C LEU A 171 14.12 -9.09 -15.80
N SER A 172 14.88 -8.12 -16.31
CA SER A 172 15.71 -8.30 -17.51
C SER A 172 16.85 -7.29 -17.57
N SER A 173 18.00 -7.71 -18.10
CA SER A 173 19.14 -6.83 -18.41
C SER A 173 19.18 -6.43 -19.89
N THR A 174 18.40 -7.09 -20.75
CA THR A 174 18.44 -6.91 -22.21
C THR A 174 17.25 -6.15 -22.75
N VAL A 175 16.11 -6.17 -22.05
CA VAL A 175 14.87 -5.55 -22.48
C VAL A 175 14.47 -4.44 -21.51
N ASP A 176 14.23 -3.23 -22.04
CA ASP A 176 13.87 -2.08 -21.21
C ASP A 176 12.48 -2.24 -20.54
N ILE A 177 11.54 -2.85 -21.26
CA ILE A 177 10.13 -3.00 -20.85
C ILE A 177 9.65 -4.42 -21.11
N ILE A 178 9.20 -5.10 -20.05
CA ILE A 178 8.50 -6.38 -20.13
C ILE A 178 6.99 -6.12 -20.00
N ARG A 179 6.19 -6.86 -20.77
CA ARG A 179 4.72 -6.85 -20.68
C ARG A 179 4.25 -8.28 -20.49
N LEU A 180 3.46 -8.50 -19.45
CA LEU A 180 2.93 -9.82 -19.07
C LEU A 180 1.40 -9.77 -19.05
N GLU A 181 0.78 -10.89 -19.40
CA GLU A 181 -0.64 -11.13 -19.28
C GLU A 181 -0.82 -12.36 -18.40
N GLU A 182 -0.96 -12.14 -17.10
CA GLU A 182 -0.96 -13.22 -16.10
C GLU A 182 -2.38 -13.72 -15.85
N PRO A 183 -2.60 -15.04 -15.81
CA PRO A 183 -3.93 -15.59 -15.50
C PRO A 183 -4.36 -15.22 -14.08
N LEU A 184 -5.65 -14.97 -13.91
CA LEU A 184 -6.29 -14.76 -12.61
C LEU A 184 -7.04 -16.03 -12.19
N TYR A 185 -6.88 -16.38 -10.91
CA TYR A 185 -7.50 -17.55 -10.30
C TYR A 185 -8.47 -17.13 -9.21
N GLY A 186 -9.53 -17.91 -9.00
CA GLY A 186 -10.47 -17.74 -7.89
C GLY A 186 -9.97 -18.38 -6.60
N GLY A 187 -10.77 -18.23 -5.54
CA GLY A 187 -10.42 -18.73 -4.22
C GLY A 187 -9.23 -17.99 -3.60
N THR A 188 -8.45 -18.69 -2.79
CA THR A 188 -7.21 -18.17 -2.20
C THR A 188 -6.01 -18.94 -2.74
N ILE A 189 -4.79 -18.44 -2.53
CA ILE A 189 -3.57 -19.16 -2.92
C ILE A 189 -3.43 -20.54 -2.24
N LEU A 190 -4.04 -20.67 -1.05
CA LEU A 190 -4.08 -21.92 -0.26
C LEU A 190 -5.17 -22.88 -0.74
N ASN A 191 -6.29 -22.34 -1.24
CA ASN A 191 -7.40 -23.13 -1.77
C ASN A 191 -7.87 -22.54 -3.10
N PRO A 192 -7.12 -22.81 -4.17
CA PRO A 192 -7.33 -22.13 -5.43
C PRO A 192 -8.45 -22.77 -6.24
N VAL A 193 -9.20 -21.94 -6.96
CA VAL A 193 -10.40 -22.36 -7.71
C VAL A 193 -10.32 -21.81 -9.13
N GLU A 194 -10.74 -22.60 -10.12
CA GLU A 194 -10.91 -22.10 -11.48
C GLU A 194 -12.10 -21.15 -11.56
N LEU A 195 -11.93 -20.03 -12.25
CA LEU A 195 -13.03 -19.11 -12.49
C LEU A 195 -13.92 -19.67 -13.60
N ASP A 196 -15.13 -20.08 -13.24
CA ASP A 196 -16.08 -20.73 -14.15
C ASP A 196 -16.52 -19.79 -15.29
N GLU A 197 -16.29 -20.21 -16.53
CA GLU A 197 -16.68 -19.50 -17.75
C GLU A 197 -18.18 -19.24 -17.80
N ASP A 198 -19.01 -20.22 -17.41
CA ASP A 198 -20.45 -20.12 -17.45
C ASP A 198 -20.93 -19.07 -16.43
N GLU A 199 -20.31 -19.05 -15.26
CA GLU A 199 -20.61 -18.08 -14.22
C GLU A 199 -20.25 -16.66 -14.66
N ILE A 200 -19.05 -16.46 -15.23
CA ILE A 200 -18.63 -15.17 -15.78
C ILE A 200 -19.58 -14.72 -16.89
N SER A 201 -19.98 -15.63 -17.78
CA SER A 201 -20.84 -15.32 -18.91
C SER A 201 -22.26 -14.97 -18.50
N ARG A 202 -22.83 -15.66 -17.50
CA ARG A 202 -24.17 -15.36 -16.93
C ARG A 202 -24.22 -14.01 -16.23
N ARG A 203 -23.10 -13.54 -15.67
CA ARG A 203 -23.03 -12.24 -14.98
C ARG A 203 -22.99 -11.05 -15.93
N ARG A 204 -22.72 -11.26 -17.21
CA ARG A 204 -22.70 -10.20 -18.22
C ARG A 204 -24.11 -9.93 -18.76
N TYR A 205 -24.49 -8.66 -18.91
CA TYR A 205 -25.81 -8.30 -19.45
C TYR A 205 -25.77 -7.43 -20.73
N GLY A 206 -26.92 -7.35 -21.41
CA GLY A 206 -27.16 -6.48 -22.56
C GLY A 206 -26.46 -6.89 -23.87
N TRP A 207 -26.37 -5.96 -24.83
CA TRP A 207 -25.76 -6.18 -26.16
C TRP A 207 -24.30 -6.68 -26.11
N ARG A 208 -23.60 -6.46 -25.00
CA ARG A 208 -22.22 -6.92 -24.79
C ARG A 208 -22.13 -8.40 -24.49
N ALA A 209 -23.10 -8.98 -23.79
CA ALA A 209 -23.19 -10.43 -23.61
C ALA A 209 -23.31 -11.13 -24.97
N ILE A 210 -24.12 -10.58 -25.87
CA ILE A 210 -24.27 -11.08 -27.25
C ILE A 210 -22.97 -10.93 -28.03
N ALA A 211 -22.33 -9.75 -27.99
CA ALA A 211 -21.08 -9.50 -28.71
C ALA A 211 -19.90 -10.37 -28.23
N LYS A 212 -19.86 -10.72 -26.93
CA LYS A 212 -18.84 -11.63 -26.37
C LYS A 212 -19.19 -13.11 -26.54
N ALA A 213 -20.47 -13.49 -26.59
CA ALA A 213 -20.88 -14.87 -26.91
C ALA A 213 -20.42 -15.30 -28.31
N LEU A 214 -20.23 -14.33 -29.22
CA LEU A 214 -19.69 -14.55 -30.56
C LEU A 214 -18.16 -14.62 -30.61
N LYS A 215 -17.45 -14.36 -29.50
CA LYS A 215 -15.99 -14.41 -29.42
C LYS A 215 -15.56 -15.63 -28.61
N PRO A 216 -14.43 -16.27 -28.96
CA PRO A 216 -13.86 -17.33 -28.13
C PRO A 216 -13.61 -16.84 -26.72
N TYR A 217 -13.89 -17.69 -25.74
CA TYR A 217 -13.60 -17.39 -24.35
C TYR A 217 -12.13 -17.04 -24.15
N THR A 218 -11.91 -16.01 -23.36
CA THR A 218 -10.57 -15.61 -22.93
C THR A 218 -10.55 -15.70 -21.41
N PRO A 219 -9.66 -16.53 -20.82
CA PRO A 219 -9.52 -16.64 -19.39
C PRO A 219 -9.28 -15.27 -18.73
N PRO A 220 -9.68 -15.09 -17.46
CA PRO A 220 -9.42 -13.87 -16.72
C PRO A 220 -7.93 -13.60 -16.62
N LYS A 221 -7.52 -12.35 -16.89
CA LYS A 221 -6.12 -11.96 -17.01
C LYS A 221 -5.84 -10.61 -16.36
N LEU A 222 -4.63 -10.47 -15.83
CA LEU A 222 -4.05 -9.23 -15.33
C LEU A 222 -2.90 -8.81 -16.25
N SER A 223 -3.03 -7.61 -16.80
CA SER A 223 -2.00 -6.98 -17.62
C SER A 223 -1.00 -6.24 -16.74
N ILE A 224 0.27 -6.60 -16.85
CA ILE A 224 1.38 -6.07 -16.04
C ILE A 224 2.46 -5.51 -16.96
N LYS A 225 3.01 -4.35 -16.60
CA LYS A 225 4.19 -3.76 -17.23
C LYS A 225 5.33 -3.70 -16.22
N SER A 226 6.50 -4.23 -16.57
CA SER A 226 7.73 -4.07 -15.80
C SER A 226 8.73 -3.21 -16.56
N LEU A 227 9.27 -2.18 -15.92
CA LEU A 227 10.30 -1.28 -16.44
C LEU A 227 11.59 -1.51 -15.67
N GLN A 228 12.69 -1.75 -16.40
CA GLN A 228 13.98 -2.07 -15.81
C GLN A 228 14.73 -0.82 -15.32
N ILE A 229 15.43 -0.94 -14.20
CA ILE A 229 16.14 0.16 -13.53
C ILE A 229 17.36 0.72 -14.29
N PRO A 230 18.13 -0.04 -15.10
CA PRO A 230 19.37 0.46 -15.69
C PRO A 230 19.25 1.71 -16.59
N LYS A 231 18.05 2.04 -17.07
CA LYS A 231 17.79 3.22 -17.90
C LYS A 231 17.32 4.46 -17.12
N LEU A 232 17.14 4.34 -15.80
CA LEU A 232 16.77 5.48 -14.96
C LEU A 232 17.93 6.45 -14.79
N SER A 233 17.61 7.68 -14.38
CA SER A 233 18.64 8.67 -14.06
C SER A 233 19.54 8.19 -12.93
N ALA A 234 20.78 8.69 -12.90
CA ALA A 234 21.74 8.36 -11.85
C ALA A 234 21.18 8.65 -10.45
N GLN A 235 20.44 9.75 -10.32
CA GLN A 235 19.75 10.11 -9.09
C GLN A 235 18.74 9.04 -8.69
N GLU A 236 17.78 8.69 -9.57
CA GLU A 236 16.75 7.68 -9.28
C GLU A 236 17.34 6.33 -8.88
N LYS A 237 18.40 5.88 -9.56
CA LYS A 237 19.10 4.64 -9.21
C LYS A 237 19.64 4.66 -7.78
N LEU A 238 20.25 5.78 -7.38
CA LEU A 238 20.76 5.96 -6.02
C LEU A 238 19.62 5.99 -4.98
N GLN A 239 18.47 6.61 -5.29
CA GLN A 239 17.32 6.60 -4.37
C GLN A 239 16.80 5.17 -4.16
N ILE A 240 16.67 4.41 -5.25
CA ILE A 240 16.20 3.02 -5.20
C ILE A 240 17.19 2.12 -4.46
N ALA A 241 18.50 2.33 -4.63
CA ALA A 241 19.53 1.56 -3.95
C ALA A 241 19.51 1.71 -2.42
N GLN A 242 18.93 2.79 -1.91
CA GLN A 242 18.82 3.09 -0.48
C GLN A 242 17.54 2.54 0.16
N LEU A 243 16.63 1.99 -0.64
CA LEU A 243 15.45 1.31 -0.13
C LEU A 243 15.84 0.03 0.64
N PRO A 244 14.98 -0.43 1.57
CA PRO A 244 15.17 -1.70 2.26
C PRO A 244 15.45 -2.86 1.30
N ALA A 245 16.15 -3.88 1.82
CA ALA A 245 16.61 -5.01 1.02
C ALA A 245 15.48 -5.75 0.31
N THR A 246 14.31 -5.86 0.94
CA THR A 246 13.11 -6.49 0.38
C THR A 246 11.90 -5.60 0.62
N VAL A 247 11.35 -5.01 -0.44
CA VAL A 247 10.26 -4.03 -0.32
C VAL A 247 9.41 -3.94 -1.59
N VAL A 248 8.11 -3.71 -1.39
CA VAL A 248 7.15 -3.31 -2.43
C VAL A 248 6.55 -1.96 -2.03
N VAL A 249 6.82 -0.88 -2.76
CA VAL A 249 6.35 0.46 -2.39
C VAL A 249 5.93 1.28 -3.61
N PRO A 250 4.94 2.20 -3.51
CA PRO A 250 4.62 3.13 -4.58
C PRO A 250 5.88 3.81 -5.13
N TYR A 251 5.97 3.95 -6.45
CA TYR A 251 7.12 4.62 -7.07
C TYR A 251 7.21 6.08 -6.63
N SER A 252 6.07 6.71 -6.40
CA SER A 252 5.95 8.07 -5.86
C SER A 252 6.49 8.21 -4.43
N ALA A 253 6.55 7.12 -3.66
CA ALA A 253 7.03 7.12 -2.27
C ALA A 253 8.56 7.03 -2.17
N VAL A 254 9.26 6.65 -3.23
CA VAL A 254 10.72 6.39 -3.22
C VAL A 254 11.54 7.57 -2.68
N PRO A 255 11.32 8.83 -3.13
CA PRO A 255 12.09 9.96 -2.60
C PRO A 255 11.83 10.22 -1.11
N ILE A 256 10.59 10.00 -0.66
CA ILE A 256 10.21 10.20 0.74
C ILE A 256 10.88 9.15 1.62
N LEU A 257 10.81 7.88 1.21
CA LEU A 257 11.47 6.78 1.93
C LEU A 257 12.97 6.96 1.95
N GLN A 258 13.56 7.48 0.88
CA GLN A 258 14.98 7.82 0.84
C GLN A 258 15.33 8.81 1.96
N ASP A 259 14.60 9.92 2.09
CA ASP A 259 14.86 10.93 3.13
C ASP A 259 14.60 10.36 4.54
N TYR A 260 13.61 9.48 4.71
CA TYR A 260 13.39 8.75 5.96
C TYR A 260 14.58 7.84 6.33
N MET A 261 15.11 7.08 5.36
CA MET A 261 16.28 6.22 5.56
C MET A 261 17.53 7.04 5.89
N HIS A 262 17.72 8.22 5.28
CA HIS A 262 18.82 9.12 5.63
C HIS A 262 18.71 9.65 7.06
N LEU A 263 17.51 10.06 7.48
CA LEU A 263 17.27 10.48 8.86
C LEU A 263 17.65 9.34 9.81
N MET A 264 17.16 8.12 9.55
CA MET A 264 17.48 6.94 10.35
C MET A 264 18.98 6.69 10.42
N VAL A 265 19.70 6.70 9.30
CA VAL A 265 21.16 6.51 9.25
C VAL A 265 21.89 7.63 10.00
N SER A 266 21.45 8.89 9.87
CA SER A 266 22.08 10.01 10.58
C SER A 266 21.98 9.89 12.09
N VAL A 267 20.84 9.38 12.60
CA VAL A 267 20.64 9.17 14.03
C VAL A 267 21.45 7.96 14.49
N LEU A 268 21.43 6.84 13.75
CA LEU A 268 22.17 5.62 14.07
C LEU A 268 23.70 5.78 14.00
N SER A 269 24.20 6.62 13.11
CA SER A 269 25.63 6.81 12.90
C SER A 269 26.26 7.85 13.83
N ASN A 270 25.48 8.47 14.72
CA ASN A 270 25.98 9.49 15.64
C ASN A 270 26.58 8.84 16.91
N PRO A 271 27.91 8.80 17.06
CA PRO A 271 28.56 8.14 18.20
C PRO A 271 28.33 8.85 19.53
N GLN A 272 27.83 10.09 19.50
CA GLN A 272 27.48 10.89 20.69
C GLN A 272 26.02 10.64 21.15
N SER A 273 25.20 9.94 20.35
CA SER A 273 23.86 9.55 20.79
C SER A 273 23.96 8.39 21.77
N ALA A 274 23.45 8.60 22.99
CA ALA A 274 23.14 7.48 23.87
C ALA A 274 22.16 6.54 23.15
N SER A 275 22.26 5.23 23.39
CA SER A 275 21.41 4.21 22.74
C SER A 275 19.90 4.46 22.88
N SER A 276 19.48 5.28 23.85
CA SER A 276 18.11 5.74 24.06
C SER A 276 17.64 6.83 23.08
N VAL A 277 18.52 7.57 22.40
CA VAL A 277 18.16 8.67 21.50
C VAL A 277 17.44 8.18 20.25
N HIS A 278 17.77 6.99 19.72
CA HIS A 278 17.05 6.36 18.61
C HIS A 278 15.58 6.08 18.98
N THR A 279 15.32 5.79 20.26
CA THR A 279 13.97 5.62 20.78
C THR A 279 13.28 6.94 21.11
N CYS A 280 13.89 8.10 20.81
CA CYS A 280 13.36 9.42 21.13
C CYS A 280 13.27 10.38 19.93
N GLU A 281 13.88 10.06 18.79
CA GLU A 281 13.79 10.89 17.58
C GLU A 281 12.32 11.02 17.12
N PRO A 282 11.67 12.18 17.30
CA PRO A 282 10.21 12.27 17.16
C PRO A 282 9.76 12.14 15.70
N ALA A 283 10.58 12.58 14.73
CA ALA A 283 10.26 12.43 13.32
C ALA A 283 10.28 10.95 12.90
N LEU A 284 11.26 10.17 13.37
CA LEU A 284 11.32 8.73 13.09
C LEU A 284 10.14 7.94 13.64
N LYS A 285 9.57 8.37 14.78
CA LYS A 285 8.37 7.79 15.38
C LYS A 285 7.07 8.25 14.75
N LEU A 286 7.00 9.50 14.32
CA LEU A 286 5.79 10.08 13.77
C LEU A 286 5.55 9.62 12.34
N PHE A 287 6.60 9.52 11.53
CA PHE A 287 6.46 9.23 10.11
C PHE A 287 5.72 7.91 9.79
N PRO A 288 5.96 6.78 10.50
CA PRO A 288 5.15 5.58 10.31
C PRO A 288 3.64 5.82 10.52
N LYS A 289 3.25 6.65 11.49
CA LYS A 289 1.84 7.01 11.72
C LYS A 289 1.26 7.83 10.57
N ILE A 290 2.08 8.66 9.91
CA ILE A 290 1.68 9.39 8.71
C ILE A 290 1.43 8.41 7.56
N LEU A 291 2.32 7.41 7.39
CA LEU A 291 2.17 6.38 6.36
C LEU A 291 0.94 5.50 6.57
N ASP A 292 0.63 5.15 7.83
CA ASP A 292 -0.53 4.31 8.17
C ASP A 292 -1.88 5.02 7.93
N ASP A 293 -1.89 6.34 7.75
CA ASP A 293 -3.09 7.13 7.51
C ASP A 293 -3.09 7.74 6.11
N HIS A 294 -3.81 7.11 5.17
CA HIS A 294 -3.84 7.50 3.76
C HIS A 294 -4.09 9.00 3.53
N ILE A 295 -5.01 9.62 4.29
CA ILE A 295 -5.32 11.05 4.12
C ILE A 295 -4.15 11.92 4.62
N ALA A 296 -3.51 11.53 5.72
CA ALA A 296 -2.34 12.22 6.23
C ALA A 296 -1.13 12.06 5.28
N TYR A 297 -0.92 10.87 4.74
CA TYR A 297 0.14 10.60 3.76
C TYR A 297 -0.03 11.44 2.49
N GLU A 298 -1.23 11.49 1.90
CA GLU A 298 -1.47 12.31 0.70
C GLU A 298 -1.27 13.81 0.98
N ALA A 299 -1.73 14.30 2.14
CA ALA A 299 -1.50 15.68 2.56
C ALA A 299 -0.01 15.99 2.74
N PHE A 300 0.74 15.09 3.38
CA PHE A 300 2.19 15.19 3.56
C PHE A 300 2.91 15.19 2.20
N ARG A 301 2.60 14.22 1.33
CA ARG A 301 3.21 14.06 0.00
C ARG A 301 3.03 15.30 -0.87
N ALA A 302 1.84 15.88 -0.87
CA ALA A 302 1.54 17.09 -1.63
C ALA A 302 2.45 18.28 -1.27
N VAL A 303 2.92 18.36 -0.02
CA VAL A 303 3.84 19.41 0.44
C VAL A 303 5.30 18.98 0.32
N PHE A 304 5.61 17.70 0.56
CA PHE A 304 6.94 17.15 0.35
C PHE A 304 7.46 17.48 -1.04
N ASP A 305 6.64 17.26 -2.06
CA ASP A 305 7.01 17.52 -3.44
C ASP A 305 7.41 18.98 -3.68
N SER A 306 6.81 19.96 -2.99
CA SER A 306 7.18 21.37 -3.14
C SER A 306 8.36 21.77 -2.25
N ASP A 307 8.37 21.33 -0.99
CA ASP A 307 9.33 21.77 0.03
C ASP A 307 10.69 21.10 -0.10
N MET A 308 10.73 19.92 -0.71
CA MET A 308 11.95 19.15 -0.95
C MET A 308 12.51 19.33 -2.37
N ARG A 309 11.84 20.16 -3.19
CA ARG A 309 12.33 20.63 -4.50
C ARG A 309 13.29 21.79 -4.31
N GLY A 310 14.59 21.51 -4.37
CA GLY A 310 15.61 22.56 -4.41
C GLY A 310 17.01 22.07 -4.07
N PRO A 311 18.04 22.89 -4.35
CA PRO A 311 19.38 22.62 -3.89
C PRO A 311 19.47 22.85 -2.37
N PHE A 312 19.85 21.81 -1.64
CA PHE A 312 20.25 21.91 -0.24
C PHE A 312 21.75 22.19 -0.18
N LYS A 313 22.22 23.03 0.75
CA LYS A 313 23.65 23.34 0.84
C LYS A 313 24.43 22.12 1.31
N THR A 314 23.83 21.35 2.22
CA THR A 314 24.37 20.08 2.70
C THR A 314 23.32 18.97 2.73
N PRO A 315 23.72 17.69 2.72
CA PRO A 315 22.81 16.58 3.00
C PRO A 315 22.15 16.68 4.38
N ALA A 316 22.83 17.26 5.38
CA ALA A 316 22.27 17.45 6.71
C ALA A 316 21.09 18.44 6.69
N ASP A 317 21.19 19.53 5.93
CA ASP A 317 20.10 20.50 5.77
C ASP A 317 18.85 19.82 5.17
N ARG A 318 19.05 18.86 4.26
CA ARG A 318 17.95 18.10 3.65
C ARG A 318 17.28 17.18 4.68
N VAL A 319 18.08 16.49 5.51
CA VAL A 319 17.58 15.63 6.58
C VAL A 319 16.82 16.45 7.63
N GLU A 320 17.36 17.60 8.04
CA GLU A 320 16.69 18.54 8.95
C GLU A 320 15.36 19.02 8.37
N ARG A 321 15.34 19.43 7.10
CA ARG A 321 14.11 19.87 6.42
C ARG A 321 13.06 18.77 6.34
N PHE A 322 13.47 17.53 6.08
CA PHE A 322 12.58 16.38 6.11
C PHE A 322 12.01 16.17 7.51
N GLY A 323 12.85 16.21 8.55
CA GLY A 323 12.44 16.12 9.95
C GLY A 323 11.40 17.19 10.31
N ASP A 324 11.66 18.46 9.98
CA ASP A 324 10.72 19.56 10.18
C ASP A 324 9.37 19.30 9.51
N LEU A 325 9.38 18.84 8.25
CA LEU A 325 8.16 18.56 7.50
C LEU A 325 7.34 17.45 8.16
N VAL A 326 7.99 16.39 8.66
CA VAL A 326 7.34 15.33 9.42
C VAL A 326 6.74 15.90 10.71
N LEU A 327 7.50 16.68 11.46
CA LEU A 327 7.07 17.24 12.75
C LEU A 327 5.90 18.23 12.62
N ARG A 328 5.72 18.90 11.48
CA ARG A 328 4.50 19.69 11.22
C ARG A 328 3.23 18.87 11.36
N MET A 329 3.27 17.58 11.05
CA MET A 329 2.12 16.67 11.14
C MET A 329 1.86 16.18 12.57
N TRP A 330 2.73 16.48 13.54
CA TRP A 330 2.64 16.04 14.93
C TRP A 330 1.26 16.28 15.57
N PRO A 331 0.62 17.46 15.41
CA PRO A 331 -0.69 17.71 16.02
C PRO A 331 -1.79 16.74 15.57
N ALA A 332 -1.71 16.17 14.36
CA ALA A 332 -2.69 15.21 13.87
C ALA A 332 -2.72 13.88 14.64
N PHE A 333 -1.65 13.56 15.37
CA PHE A 333 -1.46 12.27 16.04
C PHE A 333 -1.34 12.35 17.56
N ILE A 334 -1.56 13.54 18.13
CA ILE A 334 -1.41 13.83 19.57
C ILE A 334 -2.75 14.17 20.21
N VAL A 335 -3.64 14.83 19.49
CA VAL A 335 -4.97 15.18 20.02
C VAL A 335 -5.81 13.91 20.10
N PRO A 336 -6.31 13.50 21.28
CA PRO A 336 -7.21 12.37 21.40
C PRO A 336 -8.44 12.63 20.54
N LYS A 337 -8.77 11.70 19.62
CA LYS A 337 -10.01 11.80 18.85
C LYS A 337 -11.19 11.81 19.83
N PRO A 338 -12.08 12.82 19.82
CA PRO A 338 -13.31 12.75 20.58
C PRO A 338 -14.12 11.53 20.10
N ARG A 339 -14.61 10.73 21.07
CA ARG A 339 -15.47 9.59 20.78
C ARG A 339 -16.81 10.09 20.22
N ILE A 340 -17.06 9.76 18.94
CA ILE A 340 -18.36 9.65 18.26
C ILE A 340 -19.05 10.99 17.86
N THR A 341 -19.47 11.09 16.59
CA THR A 341 -20.88 11.33 16.18
C THR A 341 -21.12 11.04 14.70
N ASP A 342 -22.31 10.51 14.45
CA ASP A 342 -22.94 10.02 13.22
C ASP A 342 -22.99 11.01 12.03
N ASP A 343 -22.75 10.47 10.81
CA ASP A 343 -23.65 10.48 9.64
C ASP A 343 -22.84 10.22 8.36
N GLU A 344 -23.24 9.24 7.55
CA GLU A 344 -22.56 8.88 6.29
C GLU A 344 -22.54 10.02 5.25
N THR A 345 -23.45 10.99 5.37
CA THR A 345 -23.44 12.23 4.57
C THR A 345 -22.43 13.25 5.12
N LYS A 346 -22.21 13.27 6.45
CA LYS A 346 -21.14 14.07 7.08
C LYS A 346 -19.77 13.44 6.88
N GLU A 347 -19.67 12.15 6.58
CA GLU A 347 -18.38 11.47 6.47
C GLU A 347 -17.59 11.91 5.22
N SER A 348 -18.27 12.24 4.11
CA SER A 348 -17.60 12.77 2.91
C SER A 348 -17.17 14.23 3.07
N GLU A 349 -18.02 15.07 3.66
CA GLU A 349 -17.67 16.45 4.04
C GLU A 349 -16.56 16.45 5.09
N SER A 350 -16.62 15.54 6.07
CA SER A 350 -15.59 15.34 7.09
C SER A 350 -14.27 14.83 6.50
N LYS A 351 -14.27 13.93 5.52
CA LYS A 351 -13.04 13.47 4.83
C LYS A 351 -12.40 14.60 4.03
N ASP A 352 -13.18 15.39 3.31
CA ASP A 352 -12.67 16.56 2.56
C ASP A 352 -12.18 17.68 3.48
N GLU A 353 -12.90 17.97 4.57
CA GLU A 353 -12.46 18.91 5.60
C GLU A 353 -11.19 18.44 6.32
N ARG A 354 -11.14 17.15 6.66
CA ARG A 354 -9.95 16.51 7.23
C ARG A 354 -8.77 16.59 6.27
N ALA A 355 -8.96 16.32 4.98
CA ALA A 355 -7.92 16.44 3.98
C ALA A 355 -7.41 17.88 3.85
N LYS A 356 -8.31 18.88 3.85
CA LYS A 356 -7.95 20.31 3.85
C LYS A 356 -7.19 20.72 5.11
N TYR A 357 -7.61 20.22 6.27
CA TYR A 357 -6.98 20.46 7.57
C TYR A 357 -5.56 19.87 7.60
N LEU A 358 -5.40 18.59 7.27
CA LEU A 358 -4.11 17.91 7.23
C LEU A 358 -3.16 18.54 6.19
N THR A 359 -3.69 18.96 5.02
CA THR A 359 -2.89 19.69 4.03
C THR A 359 -2.42 21.04 4.55
N SER A 360 -3.27 21.76 5.28
CA SER A 360 -2.90 23.04 5.91
C SER A 360 -1.83 22.84 7.00
N MET A 361 -1.90 21.71 7.72
CA MET A 361 -0.90 21.29 8.69
C MET A 361 0.44 20.97 8.06
N ALA A 362 0.47 20.16 7.01
CA ALA A 362 1.69 19.87 6.25
C ALA A 362 2.37 21.16 5.72
N LYS A 363 1.55 22.16 5.31
CA LYS A 363 2.02 23.49 4.86
C LYS A 363 2.56 24.38 6.00
N GLY A 364 2.52 23.93 7.25
CA GLY A 364 3.00 24.67 8.42
C GLY A 364 2.07 25.80 8.86
N LYS A 365 0.77 25.75 8.52
CA LYS A 365 -0.20 26.77 8.94
C LYS A 365 -0.64 26.65 10.40
N TYR A 366 -0.36 25.52 11.06
CA TYR A 366 -0.60 25.32 12.47
C TYR A 366 0.73 25.28 13.21
N GLY A 367 0.91 26.17 14.18
CA GLY A 367 2.01 26.14 15.12
C GLY A 367 1.65 25.33 16.37
N LEU A 368 2.66 25.00 17.18
CA LEU A 368 2.48 24.41 18.52
C LEU A 368 1.53 25.24 19.43
N ARG A 369 1.36 26.53 19.15
CA ARG A 369 0.47 27.45 19.87
C ARG A 369 -1.01 27.29 19.50
N ASP A 370 -1.31 26.63 18.39
CA ASP A 370 -2.69 26.43 17.90
C ASP A 370 -3.34 25.14 18.45
N VAL A 371 -2.56 24.34 19.18
CA VAL A 371 -3.07 23.19 19.93
C VAL A 371 -3.69 23.72 21.22
N LYS A 372 -5.03 23.79 21.28
CA LYS A 372 -5.78 24.30 22.45
C LYS A 372 -5.46 23.53 23.74
N ASP A 373 -5.17 22.24 23.62
CA ASP A 373 -4.70 21.40 24.72
C ASP A 373 -3.20 21.18 24.56
N THR A 374 -2.39 22.17 24.96
CA THR A 374 -0.99 21.88 25.29
C THR A 374 -1.01 20.78 26.33
N SER A 375 -0.52 19.60 25.98
CA SER A 375 -0.36 18.48 26.92
C SER A 375 0.18 19.04 28.23
N VAL A 376 -0.49 18.71 29.34
CA VAL A 376 -0.09 19.12 30.70
C VAL A 376 1.43 18.98 30.81
N PRO A 377 2.19 20.03 31.15
CA PRO A 377 3.65 19.97 31.12
C PRO A 377 4.12 18.83 32.02
N PHE A 378 4.66 17.78 31.40
CA PHE A 378 5.27 16.66 32.11
C PHE A 378 6.55 17.19 32.76
N HIS A 379 6.45 17.66 33.98
CA HIS A 379 7.62 17.92 34.80
C HIS A 379 8.25 16.58 35.09
N VAL A 380 9.36 16.27 34.42
CA VAL A 380 10.29 15.25 34.90
C VAL A 380 10.80 15.76 36.25
N ARG A 381 10.16 15.32 37.34
CA ARG A 381 10.80 15.35 38.65
C ARG A 381 11.92 14.33 38.59
N GLU A 382 13.12 14.81 38.28
CA GLU A 382 14.41 14.11 38.29
C GLU A 382 14.64 13.27 39.56
N VAL A 383 13.90 13.54 40.63
CA VAL A 383 13.94 12.84 41.93
C VAL A 383 13.31 11.44 41.95
N SER A 384 12.58 11.01 40.90
CA SER A 384 11.91 9.70 40.91
C SER A 384 12.76 8.53 40.40
N PHE A 385 13.92 8.79 39.78
CA PHE A 385 14.82 7.73 39.30
C PHE A 385 15.86 7.27 40.34
N GLN A 386 16.06 8.02 41.43
CA GLN A 386 16.99 7.65 42.52
C GLN A 386 16.42 6.66 43.55
N ARG A 387 15.21 6.13 43.34
CA ARG A 387 14.62 5.08 44.21
C ARG A 387 14.55 3.69 43.57
N LEU A 388 15.16 3.51 42.40
CA LEU A 388 15.23 2.23 41.69
C LEU A 388 16.67 1.79 41.36
N ILE A 389 17.65 2.38 42.05
CA ILE A 389 19.01 1.85 42.28
C ILE A 389 19.17 1.79 43.80
#